data_AF-A0A7S4QIA9-F1
#
_entry.id   AF-A0A7S4QIA9-F1
#
_cell.length_a   1.000
_cell.length_b   1.000
_cell.length_c   1.000
_cell.angle_alpha   90.00
_cell.angle_beta   90.00
_cell.angle_gamma   90.00
#
_symmetry.space_group_name_H-M   'P 1'
#
loop_
_entity.id
_entity.type
_entity.pdbx_description
1 polymer ?
#
loop_
_entity_poly.entity_id
_entity_poly.type
_entity_poly.pdbx_seq_one_letter_code
_entity_poly.pdbx_strand_id
1 'polypeptide(L)'
;MPYTRGDRIPEPASRRGRMQVSQRAEGKSAVEAHFATAQEIEPRALQKLKSGEMHEALELFTQVKKEIAEAVYAAGPGSPNYSMLMEAAAATQQNIDFVQGYLPYEFLMEPKKQ
;
A
#
# COMPACT_ATOMS: atom_id res chain seq x y z
N MET A 1 43.84 -34.99 12.23
CA MET A 1 44.57 -33.73 12.03
C MET A 1 44.19 -32.79 13.17
N PRO A 2 45.10 -32.48 14.12
CA PRO A 2 44.79 -31.54 15.21
C PRO A 2 44.96 -30.09 14.73
N TYR A 3 43.96 -29.23 14.99
CA TYR A 3 43.98 -27.81 14.64
C TYR A 3 44.61 -26.98 15.78
N THR A 4 45.44 -26.00 15.43
CA THR A 4 46.14 -25.11 16.38
C THR A 4 45.41 -23.77 16.54
N ARG A 5 45.53 -23.13 17.72
CA ARG A 5 44.92 -21.81 17.99
C ARG A 5 45.51 -20.76 17.03
N GLY A 6 44.68 -20.30 16.09
CA GLY A 6 45.05 -19.31 15.07
C GLY A 6 44.57 -19.69 13.67
N ASP A 7 44.24 -20.98 13.45
CA ASP A 7 43.70 -21.44 12.18
C ASP A 7 42.23 -20.98 12.04
N ARG A 8 41.95 -20.13 11.05
CA ARG A 8 40.58 -19.78 10.65
C ARG A 8 39.86 -21.06 10.23
N ILE A 9 38.86 -21.43 11.03
CA ILE A 9 37.93 -22.52 10.73
C ILE A 9 37.36 -22.27 9.32
N PRO A 10 37.49 -23.21 8.36
CA PRO A 10 36.84 -23.07 7.07
C PRO A 10 35.34 -22.99 7.30
N GLU A 11 34.73 -21.88 6.89
CA GLU A 11 33.29 -21.67 7.03
C GLU A 11 32.54 -22.86 6.39
N PRO A 12 31.57 -23.47 7.11
CA PRO A 12 30.85 -24.61 6.59
C PRO A 12 30.14 -24.23 5.28
N ALA A 13 30.32 -25.06 4.25
CA ALA A 13 29.81 -24.86 2.89
C ALA A 13 28.29 -24.57 2.82
N SER A 14 27.55 -24.88 3.88
CA SER A 14 26.12 -24.59 4.04
C SER A 14 25.75 -23.11 4.08
N ARG A 15 26.71 -22.17 4.24
CA ARG A 15 26.42 -20.72 4.24
C ARG A 15 26.47 -20.04 2.87
N ARG A 16 26.90 -20.71 1.80
CA ARG A 16 26.86 -20.11 0.45
C ARG A 16 25.45 -20.00 -0.15
N GLY A 17 24.47 -20.73 0.39
CA GLY A 17 23.09 -20.73 -0.12
C GLY A 17 22.18 -19.63 0.43
N ARG A 18 22.59 -18.85 1.45
CA ARG A 18 21.72 -17.83 2.09
C ARG A 18 21.84 -16.42 1.53
N MET A 19 22.73 -16.19 0.56
CA MET A 19 22.88 -14.90 -0.12
C MET A 19 22.25 -14.85 -1.51
N GLN A 20 21.23 -15.69 -1.76
CA GLN A 20 20.45 -15.69 -3.02
C GLN A 20 18.97 -15.35 -2.83
N VAL A 21 18.62 -14.58 -1.78
CA VAL A 21 17.26 -14.04 -1.59
C VAL A 21 17.28 -12.51 -1.53
N SER A 22 18.12 -11.88 -2.34
CA SER A 22 18.20 -10.40 -2.46
C SER A 22 18.28 -9.93 -3.93
N GLN A 23 17.82 -10.74 -4.87
CA GLN A 23 17.64 -10.32 -6.26
C GLN A 23 16.18 -10.47 -6.67
N ARG A 24 15.35 -9.61 -6.08
CA ARG A 24 14.11 -9.14 -6.70
C ARG A 24 14.27 -7.65 -6.98
N ALA A 25 15.36 -7.31 -7.67
CA ALA A 25 15.59 -6.01 -8.26
C ALA A 25 15.47 -6.23 -9.77
N GLU A 26 14.35 -5.79 -10.38
CA GLU A 26 14.20 -5.48 -11.82
C GLU A 26 12.74 -5.28 -12.29
N GLY A 27 11.76 -5.30 -11.38
CA GLY A 27 10.47 -4.64 -11.61
C GLY A 27 10.33 -3.55 -10.57
N LYS A 28 9.86 -2.35 -10.94
CA LYS A 28 9.29 -1.41 -9.95
C LYS A 28 8.50 -2.25 -8.96
N SER A 29 8.84 -2.18 -7.67
CA SER A 29 8.18 -3.01 -6.66
C SER A 29 6.68 -2.83 -6.86
N ALA A 30 5.88 -3.90 -6.90
CA ALA A 30 4.43 -3.76 -7.09
C ALA A 30 3.85 -2.72 -6.12
N VAL A 31 4.45 -2.63 -4.93
CA VAL A 31 4.23 -1.57 -3.94
C VAL A 31 4.42 -0.15 -4.50
N GLU A 32 5.53 0.13 -5.16
CA GLU A 32 5.83 1.44 -5.75
C GLU A 32 4.89 1.77 -6.91
N ALA A 33 4.49 0.77 -7.72
CA ALA A 33 3.56 0.98 -8.82
C ALA A 33 2.18 1.41 -8.30
N HIS A 34 1.61 0.63 -7.36
CA HIS A 34 0.31 0.93 -6.75
C HIS A 34 0.33 2.19 -5.86
N PHE A 35 1.46 2.47 -5.22
CA PHE A 35 1.58 3.70 -4.43
C PHE A 35 1.69 4.95 -5.33
N ALA A 36 2.40 4.86 -6.46
CA ALA A 36 2.48 5.95 -7.42
C ALA A 36 1.13 6.25 -8.07
N THR A 37 0.35 5.23 -8.44
CA THR A 37 -1.02 5.42 -8.96
C THR A 37 -1.93 6.07 -7.93
N ALA A 38 -1.85 5.65 -6.66
CA ALA A 38 -2.58 6.29 -5.56
C ALA A 38 -2.24 7.79 -5.41
N GLN A 39 -0.96 8.15 -5.48
CA GLN A 39 -0.49 9.54 -5.38
C GLN A 39 -0.93 10.42 -6.56
N GLU A 40 -1.17 9.84 -7.74
CA GLU A 40 -1.67 10.60 -8.90
C GLU A 40 -3.19 10.84 -8.83
N ILE A 41 -3.94 9.92 -8.23
CA ILE A 41 -5.40 9.95 -8.16
C ILE A 41 -5.87 10.81 -6.98
N GLU A 42 -5.18 10.78 -5.83
CA GLU A 42 -5.56 11.50 -4.62
C GLU A 42 -5.76 13.03 -4.84
N PRO A 43 -4.87 13.76 -5.54
CA PRO A 43 -5.06 15.18 -5.81
C PRO A 43 -6.32 15.46 -6.66
N ARG A 44 -6.68 14.53 -7.55
CA ARG A 44 -7.90 14.63 -8.37
C ARG A 44 -9.14 14.45 -7.51
N ALA A 45 -9.12 13.49 -6.57
CA ALA A 45 -10.20 13.30 -5.59
C ALA A 45 -10.41 14.56 -4.73
N LEU A 46 -9.31 15.17 -4.26
CA LEU A 46 -9.36 16.41 -3.48
C LEU A 46 -9.86 17.61 -4.30
N GLN A 47 -9.54 17.68 -5.60
CA GLN A 47 -10.09 18.72 -6.47
C GLN A 47 -11.60 18.57 -6.65
N LYS A 48 -12.10 17.34 -6.85
CA LYS A 48 -13.53 17.05 -6.97
C LYS A 48 -14.30 17.33 -5.68
N LEU A 49 -13.68 17.06 -4.53
CA LEU A 49 -14.23 17.43 -3.23
C LEU A 49 -14.37 18.96 -3.10
N LYS A 50 -13.38 19.72 -3.56
CA LYS A 50 -13.42 21.19 -3.57
C LYS A 50 -14.42 21.77 -4.57
N SER A 51 -14.69 21.09 -5.68
CA SER A 51 -15.71 21.52 -6.66
C SER A 51 -17.15 21.18 -6.23
N GLY A 52 -17.31 20.41 -5.15
CA GLY A 52 -18.63 20.00 -4.64
C GLY A 52 -19.17 18.72 -5.29
N GLU A 53 -18.38 18.06 -6.14
CA GLU A 53 -18.72 16.81 -6.80
C GLU A 53 -18.43 15.61 -5.88
N MET A 54 -19.22 15.48 -4.81
CA MET A 54 -18.99 14.52 -3.73
C MET A 54 -19.01 13.05 -4.20
N HIS A 55 -19.84 12.71 -5.20
CA HIS A 55 -19.88 11.35 -5.75
C HIS A 55 -18.59 10.98 -6.47
N GLU A 56 -18.14 11.83 -7.40
CA GLU A 56 -16.89 11.59 -8.13
C GLU A 56 -15.68 11.61 -7.19
N ALA A 57 -15.70 12.48 -6.18
CA ALA A 57 -14.67 12.49 -5.13
C ALA A 57 -14.64 11.14 -4.38
N LEU A 58 -15.80 10.60 -3.99
CA LEU A 58 -15.90 9.33 -3.29
C LEU A 58 -15.41 8.17 -4.17
N GLU A 59 -15.81 8.12 -5.44
CA GLU A 59 -15.31 7.10 -6.38
C GLU A 59 -13.78 7.13 -6.47
N LEU A 60 -13.19 8.30 -6.65
CA LEU A 60 -11.74 8.46 -6.72
C LEU A 60 -11.05 8.06 -5.40
N PHE A 61 -11.60 8.45 -4.24
CA PHE A 61 -11.05 8.02 -2.95
C PHE A 61 -11.15 6.50 -2.73
N THR A 62 -12.24 5.87 -3.18
CA THR A 62 -12.35 4.39 -3.11
C THR A 62 -11.33 3.71 -4.02
N GLN A 63 -10.99 4.31 -5.17
CA GLN A 63 -9.95 3.81 -6.05
C GLN A 63 -8.57 3.95 -5.41
N VAL A 64 -8.26 5.11 -4.81
CA VAL A 64 -7.02 5.30 -4.03
C VAL A 64 -6.91 4.27 -2.91
N LYS A 65 -8.00 4.01 -2.18
CA LYS A 65 -8.02 3.00 -1.11
C LYS A 65 -7.71 1.59 -1.63
N LYS A 66 -8.20 1.23 -2.82
CA LYS A 66 -7.89 -0.08 -3.45
C LYS A 66 -6.41 -0.20 -3.79
N GLU A 67 -5.84 0.82 -4.44
CA GLU A 67 -4.42 0.84 -4.80
C GLU A 67 -3.52 0.76 -3.56
N ILE A 68 -3.84 1.50 -2.50
CA ILE A 68 -3.10 1.41 -1.23
C ILE A 68 -3.24 0.01 -0.61
N ALA A 69 -4.42 -0.61 -0.65
CA ALA A 69 -4.61 -1.96 -0.13
C ALA A 69 -3.77 -3.01 -0.91
N GLU A 70 -3.69 -2.88 -2.24
CA GLU A 70 -2.84 -3.71 -3.09
C GLU A 70 -1.34 -3.47 -2.78
N ALA A 71 -0.95 -2.22 -2.55
CA ALA A 71 0.41 -1.89 -2.11
C ALA A 71 0.74 -2.51 -0.74
N VAL A 72 -0.17 -2.44 0.24
CA VAL A 72 -0.01 -3.06 1.58
C VAL A 72 0.13 -4.57 1.46
N TYR A 73 -0.72 -5.22 0.65
CA TYR A 73 -0.67 -6.65 0.42
C TYR A 73 0.65 -7.09 -0.22
N ALA A 74 1.17 -6.30 -1.18
CA ALA A 74 2.44 -6.56 -1.83
C ALA A 74 3.66 -6.32 -0.93
N ALA A 75 3.59 -5.34 -0.02
CA ALA A 75 4.69 -4.97 0.86
C ALA A 75 4.82 -5.96 2.04
N GLY A 76 3.70 -6.41 2.60
CA GLY A 76 3.65 -7.30 3.76
C GLY A 76 4.20 -6.67 5.07
N PRO A 77 3.91 -7.27 6.24
CA PRO A 77 4.15 -6.66 7.56
C PRO A 77 5.64 -6.46 7.93
N GLY A 78 6.54 -7.11 7.20
CA GLY A 78 8.00 -7.02 7.41
C GLY A 78 8.70 -6.00 6.51
N SER A 79 7.98 -5.33 5.61
CA SER A 79 8.57 -4.32 4.74
C SER A 79 8.77 -2.99 5.48
N PRO A 80 9.81 -2.22 5.14
CA PRO A 80 10.04 -0.89 5.71
C PRO A 80 8.91 0.10 5.38
N ASN A 81 8.17 -0.14 4.29
CA ASN A 81 7.11 0.76 3.82
C ASN A 81 5.73 0.43 4.42
N TYR A 82 5.59 -0.67 5.15
CA TYR A 82 4.30 -1.14 5.66
C TYR A 82 3.61 -0.12 6.59
N SER A 83 4.35 0.48 7.51
CA SER A 83 3.81 1.50 8.43
C SER A 83 3.29 2.73 7.69
N MET A 84 4.06 3.22 6.71
CA MET A 84 3.68 4.36 5.87
C MET A 84 2.41 4.05 5.05
N LEU A 85 2.31 2.86 4.47
CA LEU A 85 1.13 2.46 3.69
C LEU A 85 -0.11 2.29 4.57
N MET A 86 0.05 1.79 5.80
CA MET A 86 -1.04 1.71 6.78
C MET A 86 -1.52 3.09 7.22
N GLU A 87 -0.60 4.05 7.40
CA GLU A 87 -0.95 5.44 7.70
C GLU A 87 -1.69 6.10 6.53
N ALA A 88 -1.23 5.90 5.30
CA ALA A 88 -1.92 6.38 4.10
C ALA A 88 -3.32 5.75 3.94
N ALA A 89 -3.48 4.46 4.26
CA ALA A 89 -4.77 3.79 4.27
C ALA A 89 -5.74 4.39 5.31
N ALA A 90 -5.22 4.75 6.49
CA ALA A 90 -6.02 5.40 7.53
C ALA A 90 -6.44 6.82 7.13
N ALA A 91 -5.54 7.61 6.55
CA ALA A 91 -5.82 8.96 6.06
C ALA A 91 -6.88 8.96 4.95
N THR A 92 -6.75 8.04 3.99
CA THR A 92 -7.74 7.89 2.91
C THR A 92 -9.10 7.42 3.42
N GLN A 93 -9.14 6.56 4.43
CA GLN A 93 -10.40 6.19 5.08
C GLN A 93 -11.08 7.38 5.76
N GLN A 94 -10.33 8.22 6.48
CA GLN A 94 -10.88 9.44 7.10
C GLN A 94 -11.49 10.38 6.05
N ASN A 95 -10.84 10.53 4.89
CA ASN A 95 -11.38 11.32 3.78
C ASN A 95 -12.70 10.74 3.23
N ILE A 96 -12.80 9.41 3.10
CA ILE A 96 -14.04 8.75 2.68
C ILE A 96 -15.15 8.99 3.69
N ASP A 97 -14.87 8.80 4.98
CA ASP A 97 -15.86 8.97 6.06
C ASP A 97 -16.36 10.43 6.10
N PHE A 98 -15.45 11.39 5.88
CA PHE A 98 -15.80 12.80 5.76
C PHE A 98 -16.76 13.04 4.59
N VAL A 99 -16.45 12.57 3.37
CA VAL A 99 -17.34 12.75 2.20
C VAL A 99 -18.69 12.07 2.41
N GLN A 100 -18.70 10.86 2.99
CA GLN A 100 -19.95 10.16 3.32
C GLN A 100 -20.82 10.94 4.30
N GLY A 101 -20.22 11.69 5.23
CA GLY A 101 -20.94 12.58 6.14
C GLY A 101 -21.66 13.74 5.46
N TYR A 102 -21.23 14.15 4.26
CA TYR A 102 -21.89 15.20 3.47
C TYR A 102 -22.96 14.67 2.51
N LEU A 103 -23.05 13.35 2.30
CA LEU A 103 -24.05 12.76 1.43
C LEU A 103 -25.40 12.67 2.18
N PRO A 104 -26.51 13.20 1.60
CA PRO A 104 -27.83 13.06 2.20
C PRO A 104 -28.21 11.58 2.38
N TYR A 105 -28.93 11.27 3.46
CA TYR A 105 -29.42 9.92 3.79
C TYR A 105 -30.18 9.23 2.63
N GLU A 106 -30.77 9.99 1.71
CA GLU A 106 -31.47 9.44 0.54
C GLU A 106 -30.56 8.70 -0.44
N PHE A 107 -29.26 8.99 -0.44
CA PHE A 107 -28.28 8.31 -1.28
C PHE A 107 -27.63 7.08 -0.63
N LEU A 108 -27.80 6.90 0.68
CA LEU A 108 -27.35 5.71 1.43
C LEU A 108 -28.40 4.59 1.43
N MET A 109 -29.65 4.89 1.05
CA MET A 109 -30.69 3.90 0.84
C MET A 109 -30.52 3.31 -0.56
N GLU A 110 -30.17 2.02 -0.64
CA GLU A 110 -30.28 1.27 -1.89
C GLU A 110 -31.66 1.53 -2.53
N PRO A 111 -31.75 1.78 -3.85
CA PRO A 111 -33.04 1.94 -4.49
C PRO A 111 -33.87 0.70 -4.18
N LYS A 112 -35.02 0.88 -3.52
CA LYS A 112 -36.00 -0.19 -3.32
C LYS A 112 -36.23 -0.82 -4.70
N LYS A 113 -35.72 -2.03 -4.90
CA LYS A 113 -35.99 -2.85 -6.08
C LYS A 113 -37.50 -2.84 -6.28
N GLN A 114 -37.96 -2.18 -7.35
CA GLN A 114 -39.31 -2.35 -7.86
C GLN A 114 -39.42 -3.70 -8.57
#